data_AF-A0A1I0TF84-F1
#
_entry.id   AF-A0A1I0TF84-F1
#
_cell.length_a   1.000
_cell.length_b   1.000
_cell.length_c   1.000
_cell.angle_alpha   90.00
_cell.angle_beta   90.00
_cell.angle_gamma   90.00
#
_symmetry.space_group_name_H-M   'P 1'
#
loop_
_entity.id
_entity.type
_entity.pdbx_description
1 polymer ?
#
loop_
_entity_poly.entity_id
_entity_poly.type
_entity_poly.pdbx_seq_one_letter_code
_entity_poly.pdbx_strand_id
1 'polypeptide(L)'
;MAAEKLSKLDFSELIKNQAKLKAIIIAGTIVWLFLMACVVYLFIFKTKSAIPFIVILTAIPIAFLPAINSFIEINKEIKLRNK
;
A
#
# COMPACT_ATOMS: atom_id res chain seq x y z
N MET A 1 13.18 8.31 12.38
CA MET A 1 14.00 7.08 12.50
C MET A 1 14.08 6.27 11.20
N ALA A 2 13.11 6.35 10.26
CA ALA A 2 13.21 5.64 8.98
C ALA A 2 14.27 6.23 8.02
N ALA A 3 14.36 7.56 7.92
CA ALA A 3 15.33 8.26 7.07
C ALA A 3 16.81 7.92 7.36
N GLU A 4 17.19 7.74 8.62
CA GLU A 4 18.57 7.37 9.00
C GLU A 4 18.95 5.95 8.55
N LYS A 5 17.95 5.05 8.46
CA LYS A 5 18.15 3.67 8.00
C LYS A 5 18.26 3.59 6.49
N LEU A 6 17.51 4.44 5.77
CA LEU A 6 17.57 4.56 4.31
C LEU A 6 18.86 5.24 3.83
N SER A 7 19.39 6.19 4.60
CA SER A 7 20.68 6.83 4.34
C SER A 7 21.86 5.85 4.30
N LYS A 8 21.78 4.78 5.10
CA LYS A 8 22.80 3.73 5.18
C LYS A 8 22.69 2.65 4.09
N LEU A 9 21.60 2.62 3.32
CA LEU A 9 21.41 1.66 2.22
C LEU A 9 22.18 2.07 0.97
N ASP A 10 22.72 1.08 0.26
CA ASP A 10 23.32 1.27 -1.05
C ASP A 10 22.23 1.66 -2.09
N PHE A 11 22.62 2.41 -3.13
CA PHE A 11 21.68 2.85 -4.17
C PHE A 11 20.99 1.67 -4.89
N SER A 12 21.71 0.56 -5.11
CA SER A 12 21.13 -0.67 -5.66
C SER A 12 20.06 -1.26 -4.75
N GLU A 13 20.29 -1.21 -3.44
CA GLU A 13 19.36 -1.74 -2.45
C GLU A 13 18.14 -0.84 -2.26
N LEU A 14 18.30 0.49 -2.36
CA LEU A 14 17.20 1.45 -2.38
C LEU A 14 16.24 1.20 -3.56
N ILE A 15 16.77 0.99 -4.76
CA ILE A 15 15.96 0.69 -5.95
C ILE A 15 15.25 -0.66 -5.80
N LYS A 16 15.94 -1.70 -5.29
CA LYS A 16 15.33 -3.01 -5.03
C LYS A 16 14.18 -2.92 -4.03
N ASN A 17 14.36 -2.18 -2.93
CA ASN A 17 13.32 -1.98 -1.92
C ASN A 17 12.14 -1.17 -2.45
N GLN A 18 12.40 -0.14 -3.27
CA GLN A 18 11.34 0.61 -3.95
C GLN A 18 10.49 -0.30 -4.86
N ALA A 19 11.14 -1.14 -5.67
CA ALA A 19 10.45 -2.05 -6.59
C ALA A 19 9.59 -3.08 -5.82
N LYS A 20 10.11 -3.63 -4.73
CA LYS A 20 9.37 -4.56 -3.85
C LYS A 20 8.15 -3.88 -3.23
N LEU A 21 8.31 -2.69 -2.64
CA LEU A 21 7.18 -1.96 -2.04
C LEU A 21 6.13 -1.59 -3.08
N LYS A 22 6.55 -1.15 -4.27
CA LYS A 22 5.64 -0.88 -5.39
C LYS A 22 4.84 -2.14 -5.77
N ALA A 23 5.50 -3.28 -5.88
CA ALA A 23 4.84 -4.55 -6.21
C ALA A 23 3.81 -4.95 -5.14
N ILE A 24 4.15 -4.82 -3.85
CA ILE A 24 3.24 -5.12 -2.73
C ILE A 24 2.03 -4.19 -2.74
N ILE A 25 2.23 -2.89 -2.95
CA ILE A 25 1.14 -1.90 -3.01
C ILE A 25 0.20 -2.23 -4.18
N ILE A 26 0.75 -2.54 -5.37
CA ILE A 26 -0.07 -2.88 -6.54
C ILE A 26 -0.85 -4.18 -6.32
N ALA A 27 -0.20 -5.23 -5.81
CA ALA A 27 -0.86 -6.50 -5.51
C ALA A 27 -1.97 -6.30 -4.46
N GLY A 28 -1.71 -5.53 -3.41
CA GLY A 28 -2.69 -5.17 -2.39
C GLY A 28 -3.89 -4.42 -2.98
N THR A 29 -3.66 -3.45 -3.87
CA THR A 29 -4.72 -2.70 -4.54
C THR A 29 -5.61 -3.59 -5.42
N ILE A 30 -5.03 -4.55 -6.15
CA ILE A 30 -5.81 -5.49 -6.98
C ILE A 30 -6.73 -6.34 -6.11
N VAL A 31 -6.22 -6.89 -5.01
CA VAL A 31 -7.02 -7.67 -4.06
C VAL A 31 -8.11 -6.81 -3.42
N TRP A 32 -7.79 -5.55 -3.08
CA TRP A 32 -8.75 -4.60 -2.52
C TRP A 32 -9.89 -4.26 -3.50
N LEU A 33 -9.59 -4.07 -4.79
CA LEU A 33 -10.62 -3.87 -5.83
C LEU A 33 -11.52 -5.09 -5.99
N PHE A 34 -10.96 -6.29 -5.91
CA PHE A 34 -11.75 -7.52 -5.95
C PHE A 34 -12.69 -7.62 -4.73
N LEU A 35 -12.18 -7.33 -3.53
CA LEU A 35 -13.00 -7.26 -2.31
C LEU A 35 -14.10 -6.21 -2.43
N MET A 36 -13.81 -5.04 -3.01
CA MET A 36 -14.81 -4.00 -3.24
C MET A 36 -15.95 -4.51 -4.13
N ALA A 37 -15.65 -5.23 -5.22
CA ALA A 37 -16.68 -5.85 -6.07
C ALA A 37 -17.53 -6.88 -5.30
N CYS A 38 -16.92 -7.71 -4.44
CA CYS A 38 -17.64 -8.65 -3.58
C CYS A 38 -18.58 -7.93 -2.59
N VAL A 39 -18.11 -6.84 -1.98
CA VAL A 39 -18.93 -6.04 -1.04
C VAL A 39 -20.10 -5.37 -1.77
N VAL A 40 -19.88 -4.84 -2.98
CA VAL A 40 -20.95 -4.27 -3.81
C VAL A 40 -22.01 -5.33 -4.13
N TYR A 41 -21.59 -6.54 -4.52
CA TYR A 41 -22.51 -7.65 -4.75
C TYR A 41 -23.31 -8.00 -3.49
N LEU A 42 -22.65 -8.16 -2.34
CA LEU A 42 -23.34 -8.44 -1.07
C LEU A 42 -24.27 -7.29 -0.67
N PHE A 43 -23.93 -6.05 -0.96
CA PHE A 43 -24.77 -4.90 -0.64
C PHE A 43 -26.08 -4.92 -1.43
N ILE A 44 -26.03 -5.27 -2.72
CA ILE A 44 -27.20 -5.34 -3.60
C ILE A 44 -28.11 -6.53 -3.25
N PHE A 45 -27.52 -7.71 -3.04
CA PHE A 45 -28.30 -8.95 -2.89
C PHE A 45 -28.56 -9.36 -1.43
N LYS A 46 -27.74 -8.92 -0.48
CA LYS A 46 -27.81 -9.28 0.96
C LYS A 46 -27.32 -8.14 1.88
N THR A 47 -27.99 -6.99 1.82
CA THR A 47 -27.56 -5.73 2.45
C THR A 47 -27.17 -5.84 3.93
N LYS A 48 -27.94 -6.58 4.76
CA LYS A 48 -27.62 -6.74 6.19
C LYS A 48 -26.29 -7.47 6.44
N SER A 49 -25.89 -8.35 5.52
CA SER A 49 -24.62 -9.07 5.59
C SER A 49 -23.43 -8.22 5.13
N ALA A 50 -23.66 -7.14 4.37
CA ALA A 50 -22.60 -6.32 3.78
C ALA A 50 -21.99 -5.28 4.74
N ILE A 51 -22.77 -4.83 5.74
CA ILE A 51 -22.38 -3.80 6.72
C ILE A 51 -21.01 -4.07 7.38
N PRO A 52 -20.71 -5.26 7.94
CA PRO A 52 -19.40 -5.51 8.54
C PRO A 52 -18.26 -5.48 7.53
N PHE A 53 -18.50 -5.87 6.27
CA PHE A 53 -17.47 -5.87 5.25
C PHE A 53 -17.13 -4.48 4.73
N ILE A 54 -18.06 -3.51 4.82
CA ILE A 54 -17.77 -2.11 4.49
C ILE A 54 -16.73 -1.53 5.45
N VAL A 55 -16.84 -1.85 6.75
CA VAL A 55 -15.86 -1.40 7.76
C VAL A 55 -14.48 -2.00 7.50
N ILE A 56 -14.42 -3.27 7.11
CA ILE A 56 -13.16 -3.94 6.75
C ILE A 56 -12.58 -3.31 5.46
N LEU A 57 -13.42 -3.03 4.47
CA LEU A 57 -12.99 -2.44 3.20
C LEU A 57 -12.35 -1.06 3.39
N THR A 58 -12.87 -0.25 4.32
CA THR A 58 -12.31 1.08 4.61
C THR A 58 -11.08 1.03 5.52
N ALA A 59 -10.90 -0.02 6.32
CA ALA A 59 -9.72 -0.21 7.16
C ALA A 59 -8.46 -0.58 6.35
N ILE A 60 -8.62 -1.29 5.22
CA ILE A 60 -7.49 -1.76 4.40
C ILE A 60 -6.61 -0.61 3.87
N PRO A 61 -7.14 0.45 3.23
CA PRO A 61 -6.32 1.59 2.79
C PRO A 61 -5.55 2.26 3.94
N ILE A 62 -6.17 2.34 5.12
CA ILE A 62 -5.55 2.93 6.31
C ILE A 62 -4.37 2.07 6.77
N ALA A 63 -4.50 0.75 6.75
CA ALA A 63 -3.42 -0.17 7.10
C ALA A 63 -2.20 -0.09 6.15
N PHE A 64 -2.41 0.36 4.90
CA PHE A 64 -1.32 0.54 3.91
C PHE A 64 -0.59 1.89 4.03
N LEU A 65 -1.09 2.87 4.80
CA LEU A 65 -0.45 4.17 5.02
C LEU A 65 1.05 4.09 5.39
N PRO A 66 1.51 3.25 6.35
CA PRO A 66 2.92 3.17 6.68
C PRO A 66 3.78 2.70 5.50
N ALA A 67 3.28 1.74 4.70
CA ALA A 67 4.00 1.27 3.51
C ALA A 67 4.09 2.35 2.43
N ILE A 68 3.03 3.15 2.26
CA ILE A 68 3.02 4.30 1.34
C ILE A 68 4.01 5.38 1.82
N ASN A 69 4.04 5.69 3.11
CA ASN A 69 5.00 6.64 3.68
C ASN A 69 6.44 6.19 3.46
N SER A 70 6.75 4.92 3.72
CA SER A 70 8.08 4.36 3.44
C SER A 70 8.43 4.42 1.95
N PHE A 71 7.47 4.17 1.06
CA PHE A 71 7.67 4.31 -0.38
C PHE A 71 8.00 5.75 -0.79
N ILE A 72 7.30 6.74 -0.22
CA ILE A 72 7.56 8.17 -0.47
C ILE A 72 8.95 8.56 0.02
N GLU A 73 9.37 8.12 1.20
CA GLU A 73 10.70 8.39 1.75
C GLU A 73 11.81 7.81 0.86
N ILE A 74 11.70 6.54 0.45
CA ILE A 74 12.66 5.90 -0.45
C ILE A 74 12.73 6.65 -1.79
N ASN A 75 11.57 7.06 -2.34
CA ASN A 75 11.54 7.78 -3.61
C ASN A 75 12.16 9.19 -3.51
N LYS A 76 11.95 9.89 -2.38
CA LYS A 76 12.63 11.16 -2.09
C LYS A 76 14.14 10.96 -2.03
N GLU A 77 14.59 9.91 -1.37
CA GLU A 77 16.02 9.63 -1.22
C GLU A 77 16.69 9.24 -2.54
N ILE A 78 16.05 8.42 -3.36
CA ILE A 78 16.54 8.09 -4.71
C ILE A 78 16.64 9.37 -5.56
N LYS A 79 15.63 10.25 -5.50
CA LYS A 79 15.66 11.54 -6.22
C LYS A 79 16.77 12.47 -5.74
N LEU A 80 17.08 12.46 -4.45
CA LEU A 80 18.18 13.25 -3.89
C LEU A 80 19.55 12.74 -4.34
N ARG A 81 19.73 11.42 -4.47
CA ARG A 81 20.99 10.79 -4.90
C ARG A 81 21.20 10.78 -6.41
N ASN A 82 20.14 10.92 -7.20
CA ASN A 82 20.18 10.97 -8.66
C ASN A 82 20.29 12.42 -9.22
N LYS A 83 20.49 13.40 -8.34
CA LYS A 83 20.68 14.82 -8.69
C LYS A 83 22.13 15.21 -8.38
#